data_AF-A0A972U3C3-F1
#
_entry.id   AF-A0A972U3C3-F1
#
_cell.length_a   1.000
_cell.length_b   1.000
_cell.length_c   1.000
_cell.angle_alpha   90.00
_cell.angle_beta   90.00
_cell.angle_gamma   90.00
#
_symmetry.space_group_name_H-M   'P 1'
#
loop_
_entity.id
_entity.type
_entity.pdbx_description
1 polymer ?
#
loop_
_entity_poly.entity_id
_entity_poly.type
_entity_poly.pdbx_seq_one_letter_code
_entity_poly.pdbx_strand_id
1 'polypeptide(L)'
;VVFRSLLVPLQAVITNLVCVGISFGVLTAVFQWGWGLSLIDLPSPTNSVPIISYVPLMMFAALFGLSMDYQVFAISHIQSAKLAGASAHEAVREGLAASGRVIAAAALIMMSVFGSFIINPNPVIKEFGVGLTVAVFFAGLMTLWLTPALLALFGEATWHLPKLLDRFLPHISIEGAPEERVELESEKAAEGSLQSAEDDDQQTPEGGSGLSILDK
;
A
#
# COMPACT_ATOMS: atom_id res chain seq x y z
N VAL A 1 15.09 2.87 -9.38
CA VAL A 1 15.49 2.76 -7.95
C VAL A 1 14.66 3.74 -7.14
N VAL A 2 13.69 3.27 -6.35
CA VAL A 2 12.57 4.09 -5.82
C VAL A 2 12.92 4.87 -4.53
N PHE A 3 13.92 4.43 -3.76
CA PHE A 3 14.24 5.04 -2.47
C PHE A 3 15.64 5.65 -2.49
N ARG A 4 15.70 6.96 -2.67
CA ARG A 4 16.89 7.78 -2.42
C ARG A 4 17.02 8.15 -0.92
N SER A 5 16.53 7.30 -0.01
CA SER A 5 16.56 7.49 1.44
C SER A 5 16.75 6.16 2.18
N LEU A 6 17.76 6.10 3.06
CA LEU A 6 17.96 4.99 4.00
C LEU A 6 17.11 5.16 5.28
N LEU A 7 16.69 6.39 5.58
CA LEU A 7 15.93 6.70 6.80
C LEU A 7 14.50 6.17 6.73
N VAL A 8 13.89 6.21 5.54
CA VAL A 8 12.55 5.71 5.26
C VAL A 8 12.39 4.20 5.55
N PRO A 9 13.23 3.30 5.02
CA PRO A 9 13.13 1.88 5.35
C PRO A 9 13.54 1.61 6.81
N LEU A 10 14.49 2.37 7.37
CA LEU A 10 14.89 2.19 8.77
C LEU A 10 13.75 2.53 9.74
N GLN A 11 13.07 3.67 9.56
CA GLN A 11 11.92 4.03 10.40
C GLN A 11 10.78 3.02 10.27
N ALA A 12 10.59 2.45 9.07
CA ALA A 12 9.55 1.46 8.80
C ALA A 12 9.78 0.20 9.63
N VAL A 13 11.02 -0.30 9.63
CA VAL A 13 11.44 -1.44 10.45
C VAL A 13 11.28 -1.13 11.94
N ILE A 14 11.72 0.04 12.41
CA ILE A 14 11.59 0.42 13.83
C ILE A 14 10.13 0.44 14.25
N THR A 15 9.27 1.07 13.47
CA THR A 15 7.83 1.17 13.75
C THR A 15 7.17 -0.21 13.79
N ASN A 16 7.56 -1.10 12.88
CA ASN A 16 7.06 -2.47 12.87
C ASN A 16 7.52 -3.26 14.11
N LEU A 17 8.79 -3.14 14.51
CA LEU A 17 9.31 -3.80 15.72
C LEU A 17 8.57 -3.32 16.98
N VAL A 18 8.24 -2.03 17.06
CA VAL A 18 7.42 -1.48 18.15
C VAL A 18 6.03 -2.13 18.17
N CYS A 19 5.38 -2.26 17.01
CA CYS A 19 4.05 -2.89 16.91
C CYS A 19 4.08 -4.36 17.32
N VAL A 20 5.10 -5.11 16.87
CA VAL A 20 5.33 -6.51 17.28
C VAL A 20 5.54 -6.60 18.79
N GLY A 21 6.37 -5.74 19.37
CA GLY A 21 6.63 -5.70 20.80
C GLY A 21 5.35 -5.46 21.62
N ILE A 22 4.51 -4.50 21.19
CA ILE A 22 3.22 -4.23 21.84
C ILE A 22 2.29 -5.44 21.71
N SER A 23 2.18 -6.02 20.51
CA SER A 23 1.33 -7.19 20.25
C SER A 23 1.71 -8.38 21.13
N PHE A 24 3.00 -8.72 21.20
CA PHE A 24 3.48 -9.82 22.02
C PHE A 24 3.35 -9.52 23.52
N GLY A 25 3.55 -8.26 23.93
CA GLY A 25 3.28 -7.81 25.29
C GLY A 25 1.82 -8.01 25.69
N VAL A 26 0.88 -7.64 24.81
CA VAL A 26 -0.55 -7.86 25.08
C VAL A 26 -0.91 -9.34 25.03
N LEU A 27 -0.35 -10.10 24.08
CA LEU A 27 -0.58 -11.55 23.98
C LEU A 27 -0.12 -12.26 25.26
N THR A 28 1.07 -11.96 25.76
CA THR A 28 1.60 -12.52 27.01
C THR A 28 0.78 -12.06 28.22
N ALA A 29 0.38 -10.80 28.30
CA ALA A 29 -0.46 -10.30 29.39
C ALA A 29 -1.84 -10.99 29.43
N VAL A 30 -2.48 -11.17 28.27
CA VAL A 30 -3.80 -11.80 28.19
C VAL A 30 -3.70 -13.30 28.47
N PHE A 31 -2.85 -14.04 27.75
CA PHE A 31 -2.86 -15.49 27.81
C PHE A 31 -1.99 -16.08 28.93
N GLN A 32 -0.86 -15.45 29.28
CA GLN A 32 0.02 -15.96 30.34
C GLN A 32 -0.28 -15.36 31.72
N TRP A 33 -0.52 -14.05 31.82
CA TRP A 33 -0.80 -13.39 33.11
C TRP A 33 -2.27 -13.37 33.49
N GLY A 34 -3.13 -13.79 32.58
CA GLY A 34 -4.53 -13.99 32.89
C GLY A 34 -5.42 -12.76 32.65
N TRP A 35 -4.91 -11.70 32.04
CA TRP A 35 -5.64 -10.44 31.93
C TRP A 35 -6.81 -10.56 30.95
N GLY A 36 -8.03 -10.42 31.47
CA GLY A 36 -9.23 -10.39 30.63
C GLY A 36 -9.69 -11.74 30.07
N LEU A 37 -9.20 -12.89 30.58
CA LEU A 37 -9.73 -14.21 30.16
C LEU A 37 -11.24 -14.34 30.40
N SER A 38 -11.76 -13.67 31.42
CA SER A 38 -13.19 -13.65 31.72
C SER A 38 -14.03 -12.94 30.66
N LEU A 39 -13.44 -12.03 29.87
CA LEU A 39 -14.11 -11.40 28.73
C LEU A 39 -14.03 -12.25 27.45
N ILE A 40 -13.10 -13.20 27.40
CA ILE A 40 -12.78 -13.97 26.21
C ILE A 40 -13.38 -15.39 26.30
N ASP A 41 -14.21 -15.71 27.30
CA ASP A 41 -14.88 -17.02 27.47
C ASP A 41 -13.90 -18.20 27.35
N LEU A 42 -12.76 -18.10 28.03
CA LEU A 42 -11.83 -19.22 28.19
C LEU A 42 -11.92 -19.73 29.63
N PRO A 43 -12.59 -20.87 29.89
CA PRO A 43 -12.55 -21.50 31.20
C PRO A 43 -11.17 -22.12 31.41
N SER A 44 -10.27 -21.39 32.07
CA SER A 44 -8.98 -21.93 32.51
C SER A 44 -8.95 -21.99 34.04
N PRO A 45 -8.85 -23.19 34.65
CA PRO A 45 -8.75 -23.33 36.11
C PRO A 45 -7.47 -22.73 36.71
N THR A 46 -6.49 -22.39 35.88
CA THR A 46 -5.18 -21.83 36.30
C THR A 46 -4.97 -20.38 35.84
N ASN A 47 -5.97 -19.73 35.23
CA ASN A 47 -5.85 -18.38 34.64
C ASN A 47 -4.69 -18.19 33.64
N SER A 48 -4.12 -19.27 33.12
CA SER A 48 -3.02 -19.24 32.16
C SER A 48 -3.30 -20.21 31.01
N VAL A 49 -3.10 -19.77 29.78
CA VAL A 49 -3.19 -20.56 28.55
C VAL A 49 -1.80 -20.55 27.90
N PRO A 50 -1.15 -21.71 27.73
CA PRO A 50 0.15 -21.80 27.09
C PRO A 50 0.09 -21.35 25.64
N ILE A 51 0.89 -20.34 25.30
CA ILE A 51 1.04 -19.86 23.91
C ILE A 51 1.85 -20.90 23.12
N ILE A 52 1.32 -21.36 21.99
CA ILE A 52 2.04 -22.33 21.16
C ILE A 52 3.20 -21.66 20.44
N SER A 53 4.38 -22.30 20.44
CA SER A 53 5.64 -21.71 19.95
C SER A 53 5.61 -21.18 18.52
N TYR A 54 4.76 -21.72 17.64
CA TYR A 54 4.66 -21.23 16.25
C TYR A 54 3.76 -20.01 16.10
N VAL A 55 2.90 -19.71 17.08
CA VAL A 55 1.94 -18.60 16.99
C VAL A 55 2.66 -17.25 16.91
N PRO A 56 3.61 -16.91 17.81
CA PRO A 56 4.38 -15.67 17.68
C PRO A 56 5.18 -15.59 16.38
N LEU A 57 5.73 -16.71 15.90
CA LEU A 57 6.48 -16.77 14.65
C LEU A 57 5.60 -16.41 13.44
N MET A 58 4.42 -17.04 13.34
CA MET A 58 3.45 -16.78 12.28
C MET A 58 2.86 -15.38 12.39
N MET A 59 2.58 -14.90 13.60
CA MET A 59 2.16 -13.52 13.83
C MET A 59 3.23 -12.55 13.38
N PHE A 60 4.50 -12.75 13.73
CA PHE A 60 5.59 -11.89 13.28
C PHE A 60 5.64 -11.79 11.76
N ALA A 61 5.58 -12.94 11.06
CA ALA A 61 5.58 -12.96 9.60
C ALA A 61 4.36 -12.22 9.00
N ALA A 62 3.16 -12.46 9.54
CA ALA A 62 1.94 -11.79 9.10
C ALA A 62 2.01 -10.28 9.34
N LEU A 63 2.46 -9.85 10.53
CA LEU A 63 2.58 -8.42 10.86
C LEU A 63 3.64 -7.73 10.03
N PHE A 64 4.76 -8.39 9.76
CA PHE A 64 5.76 -7.84 8.88
C PHE A 64 5.21 -7.62 7.46
N GLY A 65 4.49 -8.59 6.90
CA GLY A 65 3.83 -8.42 5.59
C GLY A 65 2.82 -7.28 5.62
N LEU A 66 1.83 -7.36 6.52
CA LEU A 66 0.74 -6.39 6.61
C LEU A 66 1.22 -4.96 6.90
N SER A 67 2.22 -4.79 7.76
CA SER A 67 2.76 -3.47 8.11
C SER A 67 3.50 -2.84 6.93
N MET A 68 4.24 -3.63 6.16
CA MET A 68 4.99 -3.13 5.01
C MET A 68 4.05 -2.63 3.92
N ASP A 69 2.92 -3.31 3.72
CA ASP A 69 1.93 -2.93 2.71
C ASP A 69 1.34 -1.53 2.99
N TYR A 70 1.01 -1.24 4.26
CA TYR A 70 0.44 0.06 4.62
C TYR A 70 1.47 1.18 4.67
N GLN A 71 2.67 0.91 5.21
CA GLN A 71 3.71 1.92 5.31
C GLN A 71 4.23 2.30 3.92
N VAL A 72 4.48 1.33 3.05
CA VAL A 72 4.91 1.61 1.67
C VAL A 72 3.82 2.38 0.92
N PHE A 73 2.54 2.01 1.09
CA PHE A 73 1.44 2.74 0.47
C PHE A 73 1.33 4.21 0.92
N ALA A 74 1.44 4.44 2.23
CA ALA A 74 1.40 5.79 2.82
C ALA A 74 2.60 6.64 2.36
N ILE A 75 3.79 6.06 2.38
CA ILE A 75 5.03 6.75 2.02
C ILE A 75 5.07 7.04 0.52
N SER A 76 4.57 6.13 -0.32
CA SER A 76 4.47 6.33 -1.77
C SER A 76 3.67 7.58 -2.10
N HIS A 77 2.51 7.79 -1.47
CA HIS A 77 1.69 8.99 -1.69
C HIS A 77 2.41 10.29 -1.26
N ILE A 78 3.07 10.27 -0.11
CA ILE A 78 3.87 11.41 0.37
C ILE A 78 5.03 11.70 -0.61
N GLN A 79 5.66 10.65 -1.12
CA GLN A 79 6.76 10.77 -2.08
C GLN A 79 6.28 11.35 -3.41
N SER A 80 5.11 10.94 -3.92
CA SER A 80 4.53 11.52 -5.14
C SER A 80 4.34 13.03 -5.03
N ALA A 81 3.85 13.53 -3.89
CA ALA A 81 3.70 14.96 -3.65
C ALA A 81 5.07 15.68 -3.58
N LYS A 82 6.09 15.05 -2.97
CA LYS A 82 7.45 15.61 -2.95
C LYS A 82 8.08 15.67 -4.34
N LEU A 83 7.86 14.64 -5.17
CA LEU A 83 8.33 14.60 -6.56
C LEU A 83 7.63 15.65 -7.44
N ALA A 84 6.39 16.01 -7.11
CA ALA A 84 5.66 17.11 -7.75
C ALA A 84 6.16 18.52 -7.36
N GLY A 85 7.21 18.61 -6.52
CA GLY A 85 7.86 19.87 -6.15
C GLY A 85 7.41 20.48 -4.82
N ALA A 86 6.55 19.80 -4.05
CA ALA A 86 6.10 20.30 -2.75
C ALA A 86 7.24 20.39 -1.72
N SER A 87 7.14 21.32 -0.77
CA SER A 87 8.02 21.30 0.40
C SER A 87 7.80 20.01 1.23
N ALA A 88 8.77 19.60 2.05
CA ALA A 88 8.64 18.35 2.82
C ALA A 88 7.38 18.31 3.71
N HIS A 89 7.02 19.44 4.32
CA HIS A 89 5.80 19.55 5.14
C HIS A 89 4.51 19.51 4.29
N GLU A 90 4.50 20.16 3.14
CA GLU A 90 3.34 20.13 2.23
C GLU A 90 3.11 18.74 1.66
N ALA A 91 4.18 18.04 1.29
CA ALA A 91 4.11 16.67 0.79
C ALA A 91 3.50 15.70 1.83
N VAL A 92 3.90 15.83 3.10
CA VAL A 92 3.30 15.03 4.20
C VAL A 92 1.83 15.38 4.39
N ARG A 93 1.48 16.68 4.38
CA ARG A 93 0.09 17.14 4.54
C ARG A 93 -0.81 16.61 3.43
N GLU A 94 -0.37 16.76 2.18
CA GLU A 94 -1.13 16.37 1.00
C GLU A 94 -1.22 14.85 0.86
N GLY A 95 -0.11 14.13 1.07
CA GLY A 95 -0.09 12.68 1.08
C GLY A 95 -1.01 12.08 2.16
N LEU A 96 -1.03 12.67 3.36
CA LEU A 96 -1.92 12.23 4.44
C LEU A 96 -3.38 12.58 4.17
N ALA A 97 -3.67 13.76 3.58
CA ALA A 97 -5.02 14.15 3.21
C ALA A 97 -5.62 13.20 2.15
N ALA A 98 -4.81 12.74 1.20
CA ALA A 98 -5.23 11.82 0.14
C ALA A 98 -5.40 10.37 0.64
N SER A 99 -4.44 9.86 1.43
CA SER A 99 -4.38 8.44 1.79
C SER A 99 -4.95 8.10 3.17
N GLY A 100 -5.07 9.08 4.07
CA GLY A 100 -5.39 8.84 5.49
C GLY A 100 -6.74 8.14 5.70
N ARG A 101 -7.77 8.53 4.94
CA ARG A 101 -9.10 7.88 5.01
C ARG A 101 -9.06 6.43 4.53
N VAL A 102 -8.29 6.16 3.48
CA VAL A 102 -8.14 4.80 2.91
C VAL A 102 -7.41 3.90 3.89
N ILE A 103 -6.31 4.38 4.48
CA ILE A 103 -5.54 3.64 5.48
C ILE A 103 -6.39 3.35 6.72
N ALA A 104 -7.13 4.33 7.22
CA ALA A 104 -8.02 4.13 8.36
C ALA A 104 -9.12 3.09 8.07
N ALA A 105 -9.74 3.14 6.89
CA ALA A 105 -10.73 2.16 6.47
C ALA A 105 -10.14 0.74 6.38
N ALA A 106 -8.97 0.59 5.77
CA ALA A 106 -8.27 -0.68 5.70
C ALA A 106 -7.93 -1.24 7.10
N ALA A 107 -7.40 -0.39 7.99
CA ALA A 107 -7.10 -0.79 9.36
C ALA A 107 -8.34 -1.30 10.11
N LEU A 108 -9.48 -0.60 9.98
CA LEU A 108 -10.74 -1.01 10.61
C LEU A 108 -11.26 -2.35 10.07
N ILE A 109 -11.18 -2.58 8.76
CA ILE A 109 -11.58 -3.85 8.15
C ILE A 109 -10.71 -4.99 8.70
N MET A 110 -9.40 -4.80 8.74
CA MET A 110 -8.47 -5.82 9.23
C MET A 110 -8.64 -6.09 10.73
N MET A 111 -8.85 -5.06 11.53
CA MET A 111 -9.22 -5.23 12.94
C MET A 111 -10.50 -6.03 13.10
N SER A 112 -11.49 -5.84 12.22
CA SER A 112 -12.74 -6.61 12.27
C SER A 112 -12.51 -8.07 11.89
N VAL A 113 -11.69 -8.34 10.87
CA VAL A 113 -11.35 -9.70 10.42
C VAL A 113 -10.60 -10.47 11.52
N PHE A 114 -9.54 -9.90 12.08
CA PHE A 114 -8.80 -10.55 13.16
C PHE A 114 -9.57 -10.58 14.47
N GLY A 115 -10.38 -9.55 14.75
CA GLY A 115 -11.23 -9.50 15.94
C GLY A 115 -12.25 -10.63 15.96
N SER A 116 -12.76 -11.05 14.79
CA SER A 116 -13.65 -12.20 14.65
C SER A 116 -13.05 -13.51 15.21
N PHE A 117 -11.72 -13.66 15.16
CA PHE A 117 -11.05 -14.88 15.64
C PHE A 117 -11.14 -15.04 17.16
N ILE A 118 -11.39 -13.95 17.91
CA ILE A 118 -11.53 -13.96 19.37
C ILE A 118 -12.77 -14.78 19.80
N ILE A 119 -13.79 -14.83 18.95
CA ILE A 119 -15.05 -15.57 19.21
C ILE A 119 -14.85 -17.08 19.01
N ASN A 120 -13.81 -17.50 18.30
CA ASN A 120 -13.59 -18.91 17.98
C ASN A 120 -13.27 -19.72 19.23
N PRO A 121 -13.85 -20.91 19.47
CA PRO A 121 -13.60 -21.69 20.69
C PRO A 121 -12.16 -22.23 20.80
N ASN A 122 -11.40 -22.30 19.70
CA ASN A 122 -10.03 -22.79 19.69
C ASN A 122 -9.06 -21.75 20.30
N PRO A 123 -8.34 -22.07 21.40
CA PRO A 123 -7.40 -21.13 22.04
C PRO A 123 -6.34 -20.58 21.09
N VAL A 124 -5.83 -21.40 20.17
CA VAL A 124 -4.82 -21.00 19.18
C VAL A 124 -5.36 -19.91 18.26
N ILE A 125 -6.61 -20.05 17.81
CA ILE A 125 -7.25 -19.07 16.94
C ILE A 125 -7.49 -17.77 17.73
N LYS A 126 -7.86 -17.87 19.02
CA LYS A 126 -7.98 -16.70 19.90
C LYS A 126 -6.64 -15.98 20.10
N GLU A 127 -5.53 -16.71 20.26
CA GLU A 127 -4.19 -16.13 20.35
C GLU A 127 -3.86 -15.27 19.12
N PHE A 128 -4.07 -15.83 17.92
CA PHE A 128 -3.94 -15.07 16.68
C PHE A 128 -4.89 -13.88 16.63
N GLY A 129 -6.15 -14.06 17.02
CA GLY A 129 -7.17 -13.02 16.99
C GLY A 129 -6.79 -11.81 17.85
N VAL A 130 -6.49 -12.04 19.12
CA VAL A 130 -6.09 -10.97 20.05
C VAL A 130 -4.78 -10.33 19.58
N GLY A 131 -3.78 -11.15 19.28
CA GLY A 131 -2.45 -10.69 18.91
C GLY A 131 -2.45 -9.83 17.64
N LEU A 132 -3.07 -10.32 16.57
CA LEU A 132 -3.12 -9.62 15.27
C LEU A 132 -4.03 -8.40 15.32
N THR A 133 -5.17 -8.45 16.03
CA THR A 133 -6.07 -7.28 16.16
C THR A 133 -5.36 -6.11 16.83
N VAL A 134 -4.68 -6.38 17.95
CA VAL A 134 -3.91 -5.37 18.69
C VAL A 134 -2.79 -4.84 17.82
N ALA A 135 -2.03 -5.72 17.18
CA ALA A 135 -0.93 -5.33 16.33
C ALA A 135 -1.35 -4.44 15.16
N VAL A 136 -2.42 -4.79 14.46
CA VAL A 136 -2.94 -4.02 13.32
C VAL A 136 -3.47 -2.67 13.78
N PHE A 137 -4.16 -2.61 14.92
CA PHE A 137 -4.60 -1.34 15.50
C PHE A 137 -3.42 -0.39 15.72
N PHE A 138 -2.34 -0.87 16.35
CA PHE A 138 -1.14 -0.07 16.56
C PHE A 138 -0.38 0.21 15.26
N ALA A 139 -0.31 -0.74 14.33
CA ALA A 139 0.35 -0.53 13.03
C ALA A 139 -0.34 0.55 12.20
N GLY A 140 -1.68 0.55 12.16
CA GLY A 140 -2.47 1.59 11.51
C GLY A 140 -2.34 2.94 12.22
N LEU A 141 -2.38 2.94 13.56
CA LEU A 141 -2.22 4.16 14.35
C LEU A 141 -0.84 4.79 14.13
N MET A 142 0.22 4.00 14.19
CA MET A 142 1.59 4.47 13.94
C MET A 142 1.76 4.95 12.50
N THR A 143 1.13 4.29 11.52
CA THR A 143 1.16 4.73 10.13
C THR A 143 0.49 6.09 9.93
N LEU A 144 -0.61 6.35 10.63
CA LEU A 144 -1.35 7.62 10.53
C LEU A 144 -0.75 8.75 11.38
N TRP A 145 -0.05 8.44 12.47
CA TRP A 145 0.44 9.44 13.43
C TRP A 145 1.96 9.53 13.46
N LEU A 146 2.64 8.41 13.69
CA LEU A 146 4.09 8.38 13.91
C LEU A 146 4.86 8.55 12.61
N THR A 147 4.48 7.83 11.54
CA THR A 147 5.14 7.92 10.23
C THR A 147 5.15 9.35 9.66
N PRO A 148 4.01 10.06 9.54
CA PRO A 148 4.03 11.44 9.04
C PRO A 148 4.76 12.40 9.99
N ALA A 149 4.69 12.19 11.31
CA ALA A 149 5.43 13.01 12.27
C ALA A 149 6.95 12.85 12.12
N LEU A 150 7.44 11.61 11.94
CA LEU A 150 8.85 11.33 11.70
C LEU A 150 9.31 11.92 10.37
N LEU A 151 8.53 11.75 9.30
CA LEU A 151 8.83 12.33 7.98
C LEU A 151 8.87 13.87 8.03
N ALA A 152 7.95 14.51 8.76
CA ALA A 152 7.94 15.95 8.95
C ALA A 152 9.13 16.43 9.81
N LEU A 153 9.47 15.68 10.87
CA LEU A 153 10.58 15.99 11.78
C LEU A 153 11.95 15.88 11.09
N PHE A 154 12.16 14.83 10.31
CA PHE A 154 13.39 14.65 9.53
C PHE A 154 13.43 15.56 8.28
N GLY A 155 12.29 16.07 7.83
CA GLY A 155 12.19 17.14 6.82
C GLY A 155 12.96 16.84 5.54
N GLU A 156 13.77 17.80 5.09
CA GLU A 156 14.65 17.67 3.90
C GLU A 156 15.76 16.62 4.09
N ALA A 157 16.18 16.32 5.33
CA ALA A 157 17.22 15.33 5.61
C ALA A 157 16.76 13.90 5.33
N THR A 158 15.44 13.64 5.39
CA THR A 158 14.84 12.39 4.95
C THR A 158 15.17 12.09 3.49
N TRP A 159 15.33 13.12 2.66
CA TRP A 159 15.55 13.00 1.21
C TRP A 159 16.99 13.13 0.77
N HIS A 160 17.93 13.29 1.72
CA HIS A 160 19.36 13.34 1.41
C HIS A 160 19.97 11.94 1.40
N LEU A 161 20.60 11.63 0.26
CA LEU A 161 21.30 10.37 0.03
C LEU A 161 22.78 10.55 0.44
N PRO A 162 23.35 9.68 1.30
CA PRO A 162 24.77 9.76 1.61
C PRO A 162 25.60 9.52 0.34
N LYS A 163 26.54 10.41 0.04
CA LYS A 163 27.34 10.48 -1.21
C LYS A 163 28.03 9.16 -1.61
N LEU A 164 28.20 8.23 -0.67
CA LEU A 164 28.78 6.91 -0.89
C LEU A 164 27.83 5.95 -1.63
N LEU A 165 26.50 6.04 -1.44
CA LEU A 165 25.53 5.17 -2.13
C LEU A 165 25.20 5.65 -3.56
N ASP A 166 25.27 6.97 -3.82
CA ASP A 166 25.07 7.53 -5.17
C ASP A 166 26.17 7.07 -6.15
N ARG A 167 27.33 6.67 -5.63
CA ARG A 167 28.45 6.11 -6.39
C ARG A 167 28.19 4.66 -6.87
N PHE A 168 27.33 3.91 -6.18
CA PHE A 168 27.12 2.46 -6.41
C PHE A 168 25.77 2.10 -7.03
N LEU A 169 24.85 3.05 -7.17
CA LEU A 169 23.50 2.80 -7.69
C LEU A 169 23.40 3.13 -9.19
N PRO A 170 23.27 2.13 -10.09
CA PRO A 170 22.99 2.37 -11.50
C PRO A 170 21.60 2.98 -11.71
N HIS A 171 21.49 3.91 -12.66
CA HIS A 171 20.27 4.63 -12.98
C HIS A 171 19.23 3.71 -13.63
N ILE A 172 18.24 3.26 -12.88
CA ILE A 172 17.06 2.55 -13.42
C ILE A 172 15.86 3.49 -13.31
N SER A 173 15.50 4.08 -14.45
CA SER A 173 14.25 4.80 -14.70
C SER A 173 13.10 3.79 -14.76
N ILE A 174 12.09 4.00 -13.93
CA ILE A 174 10.80 3.26 -13.95
C ILE A 174 9.70 4.19 -14.50
N GLU A 175 10.09 5.30 -15.12
CA GLU A 175 9.24 5.96 -16.09
C GLU A 175 9.48 5.18 -17.39
N GLY A 176 8.43 4.58 -17.97
CA GLY A 176 8.53 3.86 -19.24
C GLY A 176 9.34 4.68 -20.24
N ALA A 177 10.25 4.01 -20.95
CA ALA A 177 11.06 4.67 -21.95
C ALA A 177 10.15 5.53 -22.85
N PRO A 178 10.58 6.75 -23.26
CA PRO A 178 9.84 7.57 -24.23
C PRO A 178 9.45 6.79 -25.49
N GLU A 179 10.16 5.71 -25.78
CA GLU A 179 9.96 4.79 -26.90
C GLU A 179 8.56 4.15 -26.92
N GLU A 180 7.98 3.75 -25.77
CA GLU A 180 6.67 3.07 -25.75
C GLU A 180 5.51 4.04 -26.03
N ARG A 181 5.67 5.33 -25.66
CA ARG A 181 4.69 6.38 -25.98
C ARG A 181 4.77 6.78 -27.46
N VAL A 182 5.98 6.80 -28.04
CA VAL A 182 6.18 7.05 -29.48
C VAL A 182 5.63 5.89 -30.31
N GLU A 183 5.77 4.64 -29.86
CA GLU A 183 5.23 3.47 -30.55
C GLU A 183 3.69 3.45 -30.52
N LEU A 184 3.07 3.75 -29.37
CA LEU A 184 1.61 3.88 -29.24
C LEU A 184 1.02 5.10 -29.99
N GLU A 185 1.75 6.21 -30.05
CA GLU A 185 1.35 7.38 -30.86
C GLU A 185 1.55 7.13 -32.36
N SER A 186 2.58 6.38 -32.76
CA SER A 186 2.82 5.96 -34.15
C SER A 186 1.78 4.93 -34.60
N GLU A 187 1.38 3.99 -33.74
CA GLU A 187 0.35 2.99 -34.04
C GLU A 187 -1.02 3.64 -34.19
N LYS A 188 -1.39 4.56 -33.28
CA LYS A 188 -2.63 5.36 -33.41
C LYS A 188 -2.63 6.28 -34.63
N ALA A 189 -1.48 6.86 -34.99
CA ALA A 189 -1.35 7.68 -36.20
C ALA A 189 -1.49 6.82 -37.47
N ALA A 190 -0.96 5.59 -37.47
CA ALA A 190 -1.11 4.64 -38.56
C ALA A 190 -2.57 4.16 -38.70
N GLU A 191 -3.24 3.79 -37.60
CA GLU A 191 -4.65 3.41 -37.60
C GLU A 191 -5.57 4.55 -38.08
N GLY A 192 -5.33 5.78 -37.62
CA GLY A 192 -6.09 6.95 -38.08
C GLY A 192 -5.93 7.24 -39.58
N SER A 193 -4.75 6.96 -40.14
CA SER A 193 -4.48 7.12 -41.57
C SER A 193 -5.11 6.03 -42.45
N LEU A 194 -5.23 4.79 -41.93
CA LEU A 194 -5.89 3.67 -42.62
C LEU A 194 -7.41 3.86 -42.64
N GLN A 195 -7.96 4.34 -41.53
CA GLN A 195 -9.40 4.60 -41.42
C GLN A 195 -9.84 5.82 -42.25
N SER A 196 -8.97 6.83 -42.40
CA SER A 196 -9.19 7.96 -43.32
C SER A 196 -9.12 7.55 -44.80
N ALA A 197 -8.38 6.49 -45.14
CA ALA A 197 -8.29 5.98 -46.51
C ALA A 197 -9.47 5.04 -46.87
N GLU A 198 -10.01 4.30 -45.91
CA GLU A 198 -11.23 3.49 -46.11
C GLU A 198 -12.50 4.34 -46.27
N ASP A 199 -12.61 5.47 -45.55
CA ASP A 199 -13.75 6.39 -45.68
C ASP A 199 -13.77 7.13 -47.03
N ASP A 200 -12.60 7.39 -47.64
CA ASP A 200 -12.50 8.09 -48.93
C ASP A 200 -12.84 7.16 -50.12
N ASP A 201 -12.62 5.85 -49.98
CA ASP A 201 -12.93 4.86 -51.03
C ASP A 201 -14.43 4.50 -51.06
N GLN A 202 -15.15 4.62 -49.93
CA GLN A 202 -16.61 4.48 -49.87
C GLN A 202 -17.38 5.71 -50.38
N GLN A 203 -16.69 6.83 -50.65
CA GLN A 203 -17.31 8.07 -51.12
C GLN A 203 -17.07 8.34 -52.61
N THR A 204 -16.92 7.29 -53.42
CA THR A 204 -17.11 7.37 -54.87
C THR A 204 -18.58 7.09 -55.23
N PRO A 205 -19.34 8.04 -55.80
CA PRO A 205 -20.74 7.82 -56.14
C PRO A 205 -20.88 6.91 -57.36
N GLU A 206 -21.16 5.62 -57.13
CA GLU A 206 -21.85 4.77 -58.11
C GLU A 206 -23.28 5.28 -58.29
N GLY A 207 -23.46 6.18 -59.25
CA GLY A 207 -24.76 6.78 -59.56
C GLY A 207 -24.83 7.42 -60.95
N GLY A 208 -24.08 6.89 -61.91
CA GLY A 208 -24.15 7.28 -63.32
C GLY A 208 -24.74 6.15 -64.16
N SER A 209 -26.07 6.03 -64.21
CA SER A 209 -26.74 5.21 -65.22
C SER A 209 -28.07 5.84 -65.61
N GLY A 210 -28.26 6.03 -66.92
CA GLY A 210 -29.59 6.30 -67.49
C GLY A 210 -29.66 7.46 -68.48
N LEU A 211 -28.99 7.31 -69.62
CA LEU A 211 -29.39 7.78 -70.94
C LEU A 211 -30.46 8.91 -71.03
N SER A 212 -29.99 10.07 -71.48
CA SER A 212 -30.74 10.90 -72.43
C SER A 212 -30.93 10.13 -73.74
N ILE A 213 -32.00 10.44 -74.50
CA ILE A 213 -32.28 10.16 -75.94
C ILE A 213 -33.48 9.22 -76.17
N LEU A 214 -34.71 9.76 -76.23
CA LEU A 214 -35.52 9.86 -77.47
C LEU A 214 -36.94 10.34 -77.16
N ASP A 215 -37.16 11.63 -77.44
CA ASP A 215 -38.46 12.23 -77.71
C ASP A 215 -38.59 12.28 -79.25
N LYS A 216 -39.25 11.25 -79.82
CA LYS A 216 -40.01 11.19 -81.09
C LYS A 216 -40.31 9.76 -81.49
#